data_AF-A0A3B9YRY8-F1
#
_entry.id   AF-A0A3B9YRY8-F1
#
_cell.length_a   1.000
_cell.length_b   1.000
_cell.length_c   1.000
_cell.angle_alpha   90.00
_cell.angle_beta   90.00
_cell.angle_gamma   90.00
#
_symmetry.space_group_name_H-M   'P 1'
#
loop_
_entity.id
_entity.type
_entity.pdbx_description
1 polymer ?
#
loop_
_entity_poly.entity_id
_entity_poly.type
_entity_poly.pdbx_seq_one_letter_code
_entity_poly.pdbx_strand_id
1 'polypeptide(L)'
;MDKFALISFSDTYKNLPMWAYYASNFTGMCLEFDPCELTIGDLQNEELCPVAYAENALPSLTIADLGPDNLPSLIKPRLTRKRIEWAHEREWRYLTGADGKKHYVDDALRRVLLGPRVKPEHAKRICDALGNRPVEVLRGVIRGYDFSFQSIKPASSLQRSERVGAGNFSRHDALFEESKLELFLNVSIESLIQECERIKLRPNLDEICYINIATAEEDSIIIQTTFKLRGGHNTYYKNFYYDRNLKLLSIGNQ
;
A
#
# COMPACT_ATOMS: atom_id res chain seq x y z
N MET A 1 3.90 -28.56 0.78
CA MET A 1 2.89 -27.80 0.03
C MET A 1 3.00 -26.37 0.49
N ASP A 2 3.54 -25.50 -0.35
CA ASP A 2 3.47 -24.06 -0.09
C ASP A 2 2.00 -23.65 -0.08
N LYS A 3 1.59 -22.97 0.98
CA LYS A 3 0.20 -22.58 1.15
C LYS A 3 -0.04 -21.32 0.34
N PHE A 4 -0.87 -21.45 -0.67
CA PHE A 4 -1.39 -20.31 -1.41
C PHE A 4 -2.38 -19.52 -0.53
N ALA A 5 -2.24 -18.21 -0.48
CA ALA A 5 -3.14 -17.33 0.25
C ALA A 5 -3.63 -16.17 -0.62
N LEU A 6 -4.85 -15.72 -0.32
CA LEU A 6 -5.51 -14.66 -1.07
C LEU A 6 -5.90 -13.54 -0.12
N ILE A 7 -5.62 -12.30 -0.52
CA ILE A 7 -5.98 -11.11 0.24
C ILE A 7 -6.96 -10.30 -0.58
N SER A 8 -8.18 -10.18 -0.08
CA SER A 8 -9.28 -9.47 -0.75
C SER A 8 -9.43 -8.04 -0.23
N PHE A 9 -9.57 -7.10 -1.16
CA PHE A 9 -9.85 -5.69 -0.94
C PHE A 9 -11.11 -5.30 -1.71
N SER A 10 -11.65 -4.13 -1.39
CA SER A 10 -12.65 -3.45 -2.21
C SER A 10 -12.11 -2.08 -2.57
N ASP A 11 -12.43 -1.59 -3.77
CA ASP A 11 -12.11 -0.21 -4.15
C ASP A 11 -13.03 0.84 -3.45
N THR A 12 -14.01 0.38 -2.65
CA THR A 12 -14.93 1.26 -1.95
C THR A 12 -15.35 0.75 -0.58
N TYR A 13 -15.30 1.63 0.42
CA TYR A 13 -15.90 1.37 1.73
C TYR A 13 -17.40 1.71 1.77
N LYS A 14 -17.99 2.29 0.71
CA LYS A 14 -19.35 2.84 0.73
C LYS A 14 -20.44 1.77 0.60
N ASN A 15 -20.07 0.54 0.28
CA ASN A 15 -21.04 -0.54 0.09
C ASN A 15 -21.58 -1.04 1.45
N LEU A 16 -22.81 -0.65 1.79
CA LEU A 16 -23.45 -1.01 3.06
C LEU A 16 -23.57 -2.52 3.31
N PRO A 17 -23.97 -3.35 2.32
CA PRO A 17 -23.87 -4.81 2.44
C PRO A 17 -22.51 -5.31 2.96
N MET A 18 -21.38 -4.72 2.53
CA MET A 18 -20.05 -5.13 3.01
C MET A 18 -19.89 -4.91 4.51
N TRP A 19 -20.45 -3.84 5.06
CA TRP A 19 -20.45 -3.61 6.50
C TRP A 19 -21.33 -4.60 7.27
N ALA A 20 -22.41 -5.08 6.64
CA ALA A 20 -23.22 -6.13 7.22
C ALA A 20 -22.44 -7.46 7.28
N TYR A 21 -21.82 -7.86 6.17
CA TYR A 21 -21.16 -9.15 6.00
C TYR A 21 -19.81 -9.25 6.70
N TYR A 22 -18.94 -8.26 6.48
CA TYR A 22 -17.53 -8.33 6.86
C TYR A 22 -17.19 -7.50 8.10
N ALA A 23 -17.96 -6.47 8.41
CA ALA A 23 -17.76 -5.65 9.61
C ALA A 23 -18.68 -6.05 10.77
N SER A 24 -18.97 -7.35 10.91
CA SER A 24 -19.77 -7.92 11.99
C SER A 24 -21.06 -7.13 12.25
N ASN A 25 -21.86 -6.98 11.19
CA ASN A 25 -23.06 -6.16 11.20
C ASN A 25 -22.77 -4.74 11.74
N PHE A 26 -21.94 -3.94 11.06
CA PHE A 26 -21.64 -2.54 11.42
C PHE A 26 -21.03 -2.30 12.82
N THR A 27 -20.51 -3.33 13.50
CA THR A 27 -19.79 -3.19 14.78
C THR A 27 -18.27 -3.20 14.62
N GLY A 28 -17.78 -3.71 13.49
CA GLY A 28 -16.38 -3.85 13.14
C GLY A 28 -15.77 -2.63 12.47
N MET A 29 -14.78 -2.86 11.59
CA MET A 29 -14.01 -1.82 10.94
C MET A 29 -13.68 -2.16 9.49
N CYS A 30 -13.28 -1.14 8.72
CA CYS A 30 -12.70 -1.23 7.40
C CYS A 30 -11.32 -0.54 7.43
N LEU A 31 -10.32 -1.19 6.83
CA LEU A 31 -8.98 -0.67 6.69
C LEU A 31 -8.82 -0.15 5.26
N GLU A 32 -8.45 1.11 5.11
CA GLU A 32 -8.21 1.72 3.81
C GLU A 32 -6.72 1.89 3.58
N PHE A 33 -6.24 1.30 2.49
CA PHE A 33 -4.84 1.31 2.11
C PHE A 33 -4.60 2.11 0.84
N ASP A 34 -3.39 2.66 0.74
CA ASP A 34 -2.82 3.15 -0.50
C ASP A 34 -2.13 1.98 -1.24
N PRO A 35 -2.61 1.59 -2.43
CA PRO A 35 -2.06 0.46 -3.16
C PRO A 35 -0.62 0.70 -3.63
N CYS A 36 -0.22 1.95 -3.89
CA CYS A 36 1.16 2.26 -4.29
C CYS A 36 2.11 2.03 -3.12
N GLU A 37 1.73 2.44 -1.91
CA GLU A 37 2.56 2.26 -0.71
C GLU A 37 2.58 0.80 -0.22
N LEU A 38 1.51 0.03 -0.47
CA LEU A 38 1.51 -1.42 -0.20
C LEU A 38 2.59 -2.19 -0.98
N THR A 39 3.06 -1.62 -2.09
CA THR A 39 4.21 -2.21 -2.81
C THR A 39 5.50 -2.09 -2.01
N ILE A 40 5.57 -1.29 -0.94
CA ILE A 40 6.71 -1.21 -0.04
C ILE A 40 6.45 -2.13 1.16
N GLY A 41 6.73 -3.41 0.94
CA GLY A 41 6.67 -4.42 2.00
C GLY A 41 6.46 -5.83 1.46
N ASP A 42 5.77 -6.67 2.24
CA ASP A 42 5.62 -8.10 1.92
C ASP A 42 4.81 -8.38 0.64
N LEU A 43 4.15 -7.37 0.08
CA LEU A 43 3.37 -7.46 -1.15
C LEU A 43 4.10 -6.89 -2.39
N GLN A 44 5.37 -6.52 -2.27
CA GLN A 44 6.11 -5.82 -3.34
C GLN A 44 6.27 -6.57 -4.67
N ASN A 45 6.15 -7.89 -4.64
CA ASN A 45 6.25 -8.76 -5.82
C ASN A 45 4.91 -9.45 -6.14
N GLU A 46 3.85 -9.05 -5.45
CA GLU A 46 2.53 -9.64 -5.59
C GLU A 46 1.68 -8.74 -6.49
N GLU A 47 0.90 -9.35 -7.38
CA GLU A 47 0.06 -8.60 -8.31
C GLU A 47 -1.32 -8.33 -7.69
N LEU A 48 -1.73 -7.06 -7.69
CA LEU A 48 -3.09 -6.66 -7.31
C LEU A 48 -4.02 -6.72 -8.52
N CYS A 49 -4.92 -7.70 -8.53
CA CYS A 49 -5.78 -7.98 -9.68
C CYS A 49 -7.25 -7.66 -9.40
N PRO A 50 -8.01 -7.08 -10.33
CA PRO A 50 -9.45 -6.95 -10.19
C PRO A 50 -10.12 -8.32 -10.32
N VAL A 51 -11.22 -8.51 -9.59
CA VAL A 51 -12.04 -9.72 -9.71
C VAL A 51 -12.96 -9.63 -10.93
N ALA A 52 -12.91 -10.64 -11.79
CA ALA A 52 -13.82 -10.81 -12.91
C ALA A 52 -15.14 -11.45 -12.43
N TYR A 53 -16.24 -10.74 -12.63
CA TYR A 53 -17.57 -11.22 -12.25
C TYR A 53 -18.30 -11.86 -13.42
N ALA A 54 -18.92 -13.01 -13.18
CA ALA A 54 -19.68 -13.72 -14.21
C ALA A 54 -20.74 -14.66 -13.63
N GLU A 55 -21.74 -14.98 -14.45
CA GLU A 55 -22.80 -15.94 -14.10
C GLU A 55 -22.28 -17.38 -14.02
N ASN A 56 -21.46 -17.76 -15.00
CA ASN A 56 -21.00 -19.14 -15.17
C ASN A 56 -19.58 -19.34 -14.66
N ALA A 57 -19.33 -20.53 -14.10
CA ALA A 57 -17.99 -20.98 -13.75
C ALA A 57 -17.12 -21.15 -15.01
N LEU A 58 -15.79 -21.10 -14.84
CA LEU A 58 -14.88 -21.50 -15.92
C LEU A 58 -14.96 -23.01 -16.14
N PRO A 59 -14.69 -23.50 -17.36
CA PRO A 59 -14.62 -24.94 -17.63
C PRO A 59 -13.66 -25.65 -16.68
N SER A 60 -13.98 -26.90 -16.34
CA SER A 60 -13.10 -27.77 -15.55
C SER A 60 -11.75 -27.94 -16.25
N LEU A 61 -10.68 -28.01 -15.47
CA LEU A 61 -9.35 -28.33 -15.99
C LEU A 61 -9.24 -29.83 -16.23
N THR A 62 -8.64 -30.19 -17.36
CA THR A 62 -8.22 -31.56 -17.67
C THR A 62 -6.72 -31.71 -17.44
N ILE A 63 -6.24 -32.95 -17.32
CA ILE A 63 -4.79 -33.22 -17.17
C ILE A 63 -4.00 -32.66 -18.36
N ALA A 64 -4.59 -32.62 -19.54
CA ALA A 64 -3.98 -32.05 -20.74
C ALA A 64 -3.74 -30.53 -20.64
N ASP A 65 -4.49 -29.83 -19.78
CA ASP A 65 -4.33 -28.39 -19.56
C ASP A 65 -3.18 -28.06 -18.59
N LEU A 66 -2.74 -29.02 -17.77
CA LEU A 66 -1.79 -28.84 -16.67
C LEU A 66 -0.31 -28.89 -17.12
N GLY A 67 0.00 -28.28 -18.27
CA GLY A 67 1.37 -28.05 -18.69
C GLY A 67 2.06 -26.98 -17.82
N PRO A 68 3.38 -27.10 -17.54
CA PRO A 68 4.10 -26.16 -16.68
C PRO A 68 4.03 -24.70 -17.18
N ASP A 69 4.03 -24.49 -18.50
CA ASP A 69 3.93 -23.16 -19.12
C ASP A 69 2.49 -22.57 -19.08
N ASN A 70 1.48 -23.41 -18.88
CA ASN A 70 0.06 -23.02 -18.88
C ASN A 70 -0.51 -22.83 -17.48
N LEU A 71 0.18 -23.28 -16.43
CA LEU A 71 -0.38 -23.33 -15.08
C LEU A 71 -0.70 -21.92 -14.50
N PRO A 72 0.18 -20.90 -14.62
CA PRO A 72 -0.13 -19.56 -14.11
C PRO A 72 -1.30 -18.90 -14.84
N SER A 73 -1.36 -19.04 -16.17
CA SER A 73 -2.41 -18.46 -17.01
C SER A 73 -3.78 -19.13 -16.81
N LEU A 74 -3.81 -20.38 -16.34
CA LEU A 74 -5.04 -21.10 -16.00
C LEU A 74 -5.52 -20.87 -14.57
N ILE A 75 -4.61 -20.73 -13.60
CA ILE A 75 -4.95 -20.57 -12.18
C ILE A 75 -5.44 -19.15 -11.89
N LYS A 76 -4.73 -18.13 -12.37
CA LYS A 76 -5.03 -16.73 -12.05
C LYS A 76 -6.47 -16.33 -12.38
N PRO A 77 -7.03 -16.60 -13.59
CA PRO A 77 -8.43 -16.28 -13.90
C PRO A 77 -9.44 -17.03 -13.04
N ARG A 78 -9.10 -18.22 -12.54
CA ARG A 78 -9.97 -19.00 -11.65
C ARG A 78 -9.99 -18.43 -10.23
N LEU A 79 -8.83 -18.02 -9.72
CA LEU A 79 -8.69 -17.41 -8.40
C LEU A 79 -9.13 -15.95 -8.35
N THR A 80 -9.31 -15.31 -9.49
CA THR A 80 -9.80 -13.93 -9.61
C THR A 80 -11.19 -13.86 -10.23
N ARG A 81 -11.95 -14.97 -10.26
CA ARG A 81 -13.35 -14.97 -10.70
C ARG A 81 -14.30 -15.10 -9.52
N LYS A 82 -15.43 -14.39 -9.60
CA LYS A 82 -16.52 -14.50 -8.63
C LYS A 82 -17.87 -14.46 -9.35
N ARG A 83 -18.88 -14.99 -8.67
CA ARG A 83 -20.28 -14.99 -9.13
C ARG A 83 -20.82 -13.56 -9.25
N ILE A 84 -21.57 -13.28 -10.32
CA ILE A 84 -22.04 -11.93 -10.68
C ILE A 84 -22.85 -11.26 -9.56
N GLU A 85 -23.55 -12.05 -8.74
CA GLU A 85 -24.35 -11.59 -7.61
C GLU A 85 -23.49 -10.82 -6.56
N TRP A 86 -22.18 -11.06 -6.56
CA TRP A 86 -21.21 -10.40 -5.69
C TRP A 86 -20.46 -9.23 -6.36
N ALA A 87 -20.86 -8.82 -7.57
CA ALA A 87 -20.22 -7.71 -8.29
C ALA A 87 -20.23 -6.40 -7.49
N HIS A 88 -21.22 -6.22 -6.60
CA HIS A 88 -21.31 -5.07 -5.73
C HIS A 88 -20.07 -4.90 -4.84
N GLU A 89 -19.36 -5.98 -4.49
CA GLU A 89 -18.16 -5.89 -3.65
C GLU A 89 -16.99 -5.13 -4.29
N ARG A 90 -16.95 -5.03 -5.63
CA ARG A 90 -15.88 -4.35 -6.39
C ARG A 90 -14.49 -4.80 -5.92
N GLU A 91 -14.32 -6.12 -5.90
CA GLU A 91 -13.23 -6.80 -5.22
C GLU A 91 -11.93 -6.74 -6.04
N TRP A 92 -10.83 -6.52 -5.32
CA TRP A 92 -9.45 -6.63 -5.82
C TRP A 92 -8.69 -7.65 -4.97
N ARG A 93 -7.76 -8.39 -5.55
CA ARG A 93 -7.07 -9.49 -4.88
C ARG A 93 -5.56 -9.43 -5.09
N TYR A 94 -4.80 -9.56 -4.01
CA TYR A 94 -3.44 -10.08 -4.09
C TYR A 94 -3.47 -11.60 -4.09
N LEU A 95 -2.75 -12.21 -5.03
CA LEU A 95 -2.53 -13.64 -5.12
C LEU A 95 -1.16 -13.97 -4.52
N THR A 96 -1.12 -14.37 -3.25
CA THR A 96 0.15 -14.50 -2.52
C THR A 96 0.61 -15.95 -2.42
N GLY A 97 1.90 -16.17 -2.63
CA GLY A 97 2.52 -17.51 -2.55
C GLY A 97 2.71 -18.07 -1.14
N ALA A 98 2.39 -17.29 -0.09
CA ALA A 98 2.58 -17.67 1.30
C ALA A 98 1.48 -17.11 2.21
N ASP A 99 0.95 -17.95 3.09
CA ASP A 99 0.04 -17.55 4.17
C ASP A 99 0.77 -16.77 5.29
N GLY A 100 -0.02 -16.18 6.19
CA GLY A 100 0.49 -15.47 7.36
C GLY A 100 0.40 -13.95 7.27
N LYS A 101 1.05 -13.28 8.23
CA LYS A 101 1.02 -11.83 8.36
C LYS A 101 1.83 -11.19 7.22
N LYS A 102 1.26 -10.14 6.63
CA LYS A 102 1.96 -9.28 5.65
C LYS A 102 2.21 -7.93 6.29
N HIS A 103 3.46 -7.53 6.33
CA HIS A 103 3.92 -6.26 6.86
C HIS A 103 3.96 -5.23 5.73
N TYR A 104 3.71 -3.98 6.10
CA TYR A 104 3.60 -2.83 5.21
C TYR A 104 4.17 -1.59 5.93
N VAL A 105 4.50 -0.55 5.16
CA VAL A 105 4.90 0.76 5.70
C VAL A 105 3.71 1.46 6.35
N ASP A 106 3.89 2.12 7.50
CA ASP A 106 2.83 2.67 8.34
C ASP A 106 1.93 3.67 7.58
N ASP A 107 2.47 4.41 6.61
CA ASP A 107 1.74 5.35 5.76
C ASP A 107 0.98 4.70 4.59
N ALA A 108 1.11 3.38 4.39
CA ALA A 108 0.24 2.62 3.49
C ALA A 108 -1.17 2.47 4.04
N LEU A 109 -1.36 2.37 5.36
CA LEU A 109 -2.69 2.39 5.97
C LEU A 109 -3.14 3.84 6.13
N ARG A 110 -4.01 4.33 5.25
CA ARG A 110 -4.45 5.73 5.27
C ARG A 110 -5.50 5.97 6.36
N ARG A 111 -6.50 5.08 6.43
CA ARG A 111 -7.65 5.25 7.33
C ARG A 111 -8.11 3.94 7.95
N VAL A 112 -8.61 4.04 9.17
CA VAL A 112 -9.44 3.01 9.81
C VAL A 112 -10.84 3.56 9.98
N LEU A 113 -11.79 3.00 9.25
CA LEU A 113 -13.19 3.37 9.35
C LEU A 113 -13.88 2.42 10.32
N LEU A 114 -14.47 2.94 11.39
CA LEU A 114 -15.20 2.16 12.38
C LEU A 114 -16.69 2.19 12.10
N GLY A 115 -17.35 1.05 12.27
CA GLY A 115 -18.80 0.96 12.13
C GLY A 115 -19.53 1.80 13.18
N PRO A 116 -20.77 2.25 12.91
CA PRO A 116 -21.53 3.12 13.81
C PRO A 116 -21.84 2.44 15.16
N ARG A 117 -21.93 1.11 15.16
CA ARG A 117 -22.20 0.30 16.35
C ARG A 117 -20.93 -0.20 17.04
N VAL A 118 -19.75 0.31 16.67
CA VAL A 118 -18.51 -0.02 17.37
C VAL A 118 -18.64 0.31 18.86
N LYS A 119 -18.18 -0.60 19.72
CA LYS A 119 -18.15 -0.35 21.16
C LYS A 119 -17.12 0.75 21.48
N PRO A 120 -17.41 1.68 22.40
CA PRO A 120 -16.48 2.76 22.75
C PRO A 120 -15.09 2.25 23.20
N GLU A 121 -15.05 1.14 23.94
CA GLU A 121 -13.81 0.50 24.38
C GLU A 121 -12.93 0.03 23.21
N HIS A 122 -13.53 -0.51 22.15
CA HIS A 122 -12.80 -0.94 20.95
C HIS A 122 -12.31 0.26 20.14
N ALA A 123 -13.16 1.26 19.97
CA ALA A 123 -12.78 2.50 19.28
C ALA A 123 -11.60 3.18 19.99
N LYS A 124 -11.65 3.27 21.33
CA LYS A 124 -10.56 3.81 22.15
C LYS A 124 -9.27 3.02 21.95
N ARG A 125 -9.30 1.69 22.07
CA ARG A 125 -8.13 0.83 21.87
C ARG A 125 -7.48 1.01 20.49
N ILE A 126 -8.29 1.19 19.45
CA ILE A 126 -7.80 1.44 18.08
C ILE A 126 -7.15 2.83 17.99
N CYS A 127 -7.79 3.86 18.55
CA CYS A 127 -7.24 5.21 18.57
C CYS A 127 -5.91 5.25 19.34
N ASP A 128 -5.84 4.59 20.50
CA ASP A 128 -4.62 4.51 21.32
C ASP A 128 -3.50 3.78 20.57
N ALA A 129 -3.80 2.62 19.94
CA ALA A 129 -2.83 1.84 19.18
C ALA A 129 -2.27 2.55 17.94
N LEU A 130 -3.06 3.46 17.36
CA LEU A 130 -2.70 4.23 16.15
C LEU A 130 -2.34 5.70 16.46
N GLY A 131 -2.28 6.07 17.75
CA GLY A 131 -2.13 7.46 18.19
C GLY A 131 -0.90 8.16 17.59
N ASN A 132 0.22 7.45 17.53
CA ASN A 132 1.48 7.96 16.98
C ASN A 132 1.74 7.51 15.54
N ARG A 133 0.70 7.14 14.80
CA ARG A 133 0.83 6.69 13.40
C ARG A 133 0.16 7.67 12.43
N PRO A 134 0.59 7.72 11.16
CA PRO A 134 0.01 8.58 10.13
C PRO A 134 -1.32 8.03 9.58
N VAL A 135 -2.17 7.51 10.47
CA VAL A 135 -3.43 6.86 10.15
C VAL A 135 -4.58 7.66 10.76
N GLU A 136 -5.55 8.05 9.96
CA GLU A 136 -6.79 8.65 10.47
C GLU A 136 -7.76 7.56 10.95
N VAL A 137 -8.43 7.78 12.08
CA VAL A 137 -9.53 6.92 12.53
C VAL A 137 -10.83 7.70 12.44
N LEU A 138 -11.79 7.14 11.71
CA LEU A 138 -13.12 7.73 11.55
C LEU A 138 -14.18 6.79 12.12
N ARG A 139 -15.27 7.36 12.62
CA ARG A 139 -16.44 6.62 13.09
C ARG A 139 -17.63 6.88 12.20
N GLY A 140 -18.33 5.81 11.84
CA GLY A 140 -19.60 5.88 11.15
C GLY A 140 -20.68 6.55 12.02
N VAL A 141 -21.43 7.46 11.42
CA VAL A 141 -22.55 8.17 12.04
C VAL A 141 -23.75 8.05 11.11
N ILE A 142 -24.88 7.66 11.69
CA ILE A 142 -26.17 7.55 10.98
C ILE A 142 -27.00 8.78 11.32
N ARG A 143 -27.49 9.49 10.30
CA ARG A 143 -28.41 10.62 10.43
C ARG A 143 -29.59 10.40 9.47
N GLY A 144 -30.72 9.95 9.99
CA GLY A 144 -31.83 9.51 9.14
C GLY A 144 -31.39 8.31 8.28
N TYR A 145 -31.44 8.49 6.96
CA TYR A 145 -30.97 7.49 5.98
C TYR A 145 -29.52 7.69 5.54
N ASP A 146 -28.85 8.75 5.99
CA ASP A 146 -27.47 9.04 5.63
C ASP A 146 -26.49 8.29 6.53
N PHE A 147 -25.53 7.61 5.91
CA PHE A 147 -24.39 7.00 6.57
C PHE A 147 -23.10 7.72 6.16
N SER A 148 -22.48 8.39 7.12
CA SER A 148 -21.27 9.20 6.91
C SER A 148 -20.18 8.82 7.92
N PHE A 149 -18.95 9.28 7.70
CA PHE A 149 -17.84 9.09 8.63
C PHE A 149 -17.37 10.43 9.21
N GLN A 150 -17.07 10.44 10.50
CA GLN A 150 -16.50 11.59 11.21
C GLN A 150 -15.16 11.22 11.82
N SER A 151 -14.17 12.09 11.66
CA SER A 151 -12.84 11.89 12.26
C SER A 151 -12.94 11.90 13.78
N ILE A 152 -12.44 10.85 14.42
CA ILE A 152 -12.33 10.74 15.88
C ILE A 152 -10.88 10.73 16.35
N LYS A 153 -9.94 10.47 15.43
CA LYS A 153 -8.50 10.64 15.61
C LYS A 153 -7.90 11.08 14.27
N PRO A 154 -7.36 12.31 14.16
CA PRO A 154 -6.70 12.75 12.93
C PRO A 154 -5.40 11.98 12.70
N ALA A 155 -4.98 11.85 11.44
CA ALA A 155 -3.67 11.29 11.12
C ALA A 155 -2.56 12.15 11.75
N SER A 156 -1.57 11.49 12.36
CA SER A 156 -0.37 12.19 12.82
C SER A 156 0.46 12.58 11.60
N SER A 157 1.11 13.74 11.61
CA SER A 157 2.03 14.08 10.53
C SER A 157 3.17 13.06 10.47
N LEU A 158 3.76 12.86 9.29
CA LEU A 158 4.88 11.93 9.13
C LEU A 158 6.02 12.26 10.11
N GLN A 159 6.35 13.54 10.26
CA GLN A 159 7.37 14.03 11.20
C GLN A 159 7.09 13.68 12.68
N ARG A 160 5.82 13.70 13.12
CA ARG A 160 5.44 13.41 14.51
C ARG A 160 5.14 11.94 14.77
N SER A 161 5.08 11.15 13.71
CA SER A 161 4.77 9.73 13.82
C SER A 161 5.97 8.98 14.40
N GLU A 162 5.69 7.91 15.13
CA GLU A 162 6.70 7.03 15.70
C GLU A 162 7.59 6.45 14.60
N ARG A 163 8.90 6.62 14.73
CA ARG A 163 9.88 6.12 13.77
C ARG A 163 10.04 4.61 13.89
N VAL A 164 10.09 3.94 12.75
CA VAL A 164 10.41 2.52 12.60
C VAL A 164 11.79 2.37 11.96
N GLY A 165 12.11 3.19 10.95
CA GLY A 165 13.45 3.27 10.36
C GLY A 165 14.28 4.44 10.93
N ALA A 166 15.60 4.36 10.73
CA ALA A 166 16.56 5.38 11.18
C ALA A 166 16.41 6.73 10.44
N GLY A 167 15.82 6.73 9.25
CA GLY A 167 15.55 7.90 8.40
C GLY A 167 16.78 8.76 8.21
N ASN A 168 17.87 8.08 7.83
CA ASN A 168 19.14 8.70 7.53
C ASN A 168 19.10 9.30 6.12
N PHE A 169 19.67 10.49 5.98
CA PHE A 169 19.96 11.10 4.70
C PHE A 169 21.13 12.05 4.87
N SER A 170 22.15 11.89 4.03
CA SER A 170 23.34 12.74 3.96
C SER A 170 23.50 13.15 2.50
N ARG A 171 23.44 14.46 2.23
CA ARG A 171 23.64 14.98 0.86
C ARG A 171 24.98 14.55 0.29
N HIS A 172 26.03 14.67 1.10
CA HIS A 172 27.39 14.32 0.71
C HIS A 172 27.52 12.85 0.32
N ASP A 173 26.85 11.96 1.05
CA ASP A 173 27.01 10.51 0.83
C ASP A 173 26.04 9.97 -0.21
N ALA A 174 24.85 10.56 -0.33
CA ALA A 174 23.81 10.07 -1.23
C ALA A 174 23.92 10.63 -2.66
N LEU A 175 24.34 11.89 -2.85
CA LEU A 175 24.37 12.49 -4.20
C LEU A 175 25.66 12.11 -4.94
N PHE A 176 25.51 11.32 -5.99
CA PHE A 176 26.61 10.99 -6.88
C PHE A 176 26.69 12.02 -8.01
N GLU A 177 27.84 12.69 -8.16
CA GLU A 177 28.07 13.71 -9.20
C GLU A 177 27.04 14.87 -9.18
N GLU A 178 26.91 15.56 -8.05
CA GLU A 178 25.95 16.66 -7.83
C GLU A 178 25.90 17.69 -8.98
N SER A 179 27.05 18.09 -9.55
CA SER A 179 27.08 19.02 -10.69
C SER A 179 26.38 18.50 -11.94
N LYS A 180 26.35 17.17 -12.17
CA LYS A 180 25.58 16.59 -13.28
C LYS A 180 24.09 16.60 -12.99
N LEU A 181 23.69 16.34 -11.74
CA LEU A 181 22.30 16.45 -11.30
C LEU A 181 21.78 17.89 -11.46
N GLU A 182 22.58 18.88 -11.07
CA GLU A 182 22.27 20.31 -11.26
C GLU A 182 22.03 20.66 -12.73
N LEU A 183 22.84 20.15 -13.65
CA LEU A 183 22.68 20.37 -15.10
C LEU A 183 21.49 19.62 -15.69
N PHE A 184 21.12 18.50 -15.10
CA PHE A 184 20.03 17.64 -15.58
C PHE A 184 18.65 18.19 -15.18
N LEU A 185 18.53 18.70 -13.96
CA LEU A 185 17.29 19.22 -13.41
C LEU A 185 16.82 20.51 -14.11
N ASN A 186 15.50 20.64 -14.28
CA ASN A 186 14.86 21.90 -14.66
C ASN A 186 14.53 22.79 -13.44
N VAL A 187 14.79 22.27 -12.24
CA VAL A 187 14.58 22.94 -10.95
C VAL A 187 15.92 23.01 -10.19
N SER A 188 15.97 23.77 -9.11
CA SER A 188 17.19 23.83 -8.29
C SER A 188 17.50 22.48 -7.64
N ILE A 189 18.79 22.17 -7.45
CA ILE A 189 19.20 21.00 -6.66
C ILE A 189 18.63 21.05 -5.24
N GLU A 190 18.43 22.24 -4.67
CA GLU A 190 17.77 22.40 -3.37
C GLU A 190 16.34 21.88 -3.35
N SER A 191 15.63 21.89 -4.49
CA SER A 191 14.32 21.27 -4.61
C SER A 191 14.40 19.74 -4.50
N LEU A 192 15.45 19.12 -5.05
CA LEU A 192 15.70 17.68 -4.91
C LEU A 192 16.05 17.35 -3.45
N ILE A 193 16.87 18.16 -2.79
CA ILE A 193 17.20 17.99 -1.37
C ILE A 193 15.96 18.12 -0.49
N GLN A 194 15.09 19.09 -0.76
CA GLN A 194 13.81 19.24 -0.05
C GLN A 194 12.91 18.01 -0.23
N GLU A 195 12.88 17.43 -1.43
CA GLU A 195 12.15 16.19 -1.68
C GLU A 195 12.73 15.00 -0.90
N CYS A 196 14.06 14.90 -0.82
CA CYS A 196 14.73 13.90 0.02
C CYS A 196 14.39 14.08 1.50
N GLU A 197 14.42 15.31 2.01
CA GLU A 197 14.00 15.61 3.38
C GLU A 197 12.51 15.30 3.61
N ARG A 198 11.65 15.44 2.59
CA ARG A 198 10.24 15.02 2.66
C ARG A 198 10.11 13.49 2.77
N ILE A 199 10.84 12.74 1.95
CA ILE A 199 10.88 11.27 1.99
C ILE A 199 11.40 10.79 3.36
N LYS A 200 12.41 11.46 3.91
CA LYS A 200 12.98 11.21 5.24
C LYS A 200 12.00 11.30 6.40
N LEU A 201 10.91 12.07 6.24
CA LEU A 201 9.88 12.15 7.25
C LEU A 201 9.04 10.87 7.35
N ARG A 202 9.05 9.98 6.34
CA ARG A 202 8.27 8.75 6.37
C ARG A 202 8.68 7.87 7.56
N PRO A 203 7.72 7.34 8.36
CA PRO A 203 8.04 6.60 9.59
C PRO A 203 8.96 5.40 9.38
N ASN A 204 8.77 4.71 8.26
CA ASN A 204 9.45 3.45 7.94
C ASN A 204 10.73 3.63 7.15
N LEU A 205 11.04 4.83 6.67
CA LEU A 205 12.28 5.04 5.93
C LEU A 205 13.46 4.80 6.87
N ASP A 206 14.38 3.94 6.44
CA ASP A 206 15.63 3.67 7.13
C ASP A 206 16.75 4.56 6.60
N GLU A 207 16.92 4.63 5.28
CA GLU A 207 17.98 5.43 4.65
C GLU A 207 17.63 5.85 3.22
N ILE A 208 18.08 7.04 2.81
CA ILE A 208 18.24 7.42 1.40
C ILE A 208 19.72 7.22 1.06
N CYS A 209 20.01 6.17 0.30
CA CYS A 209 21.39 5.68 0.16
C CYS A 209 22.09 6.13 -1.12
N TYR A 210 21.34 6.45 -2.19
CA TYR A 210 21.93 6.82 -3.47
C TYR A 210 20.97 7.65 -4.32
N ILE A 211 21.50 8.68 -4.97
CA ILE A 211 20.79 9.58 -5.86
C ILE A 211 21.65 9.85 -7.08
N ASN A 212 21.12 9.57 -8.28
CA ASN A 212 21.79 9.86 -9.54
C ASN A 212 20.78 9.95 -10.70
N ILE A 213 21.25 10.27 -11.90
CA ILE A 213 20.51 10.13 -13.14
C ILE A 213 20.36 8.62 -13.44
N ALA A 214 19.14 8.16 -13.69
CA ALA A 214 18.88 6.76 -13.97
C ALA A 214 19.43 6.37 -15.35
N THR A 215 20.02 5.17 -15.44
CA THR A 215 20.54 4.63 -16.70
C THR A 215 19.47 3.85 -17.48
N ALA A 216 18.49 3.26 -16.79
CA ALA A 216 17.46 2.40 -17.39
C ALA A 216 16.24 3.19 -17.89
N GLU A 217 15.90 4.28 -17.21
CA GLU A 217 14.85 5.22 -17.60
C GLU A 217 15.54 6.50 -18.07
N GLU A 218 15.95 6.53 -19.35
CA GLU A 218 16.49 7.75 -19.98
C GLU A 218 15.56 8.91 -19.63
N ASP A 219 16.14 9.99 -19.10
CA ASP A 219 15.41 11.19 -18.66
C ASP A 219 14.76 11.17 -17.27
N SER A 220 15.31 10.39 -16.32
CA SER A 220 14.87 10.42 -14.92
C SER A 220 16.00 10.48 -13.89
N ILE A 221 15.66 10.91 -12.67
CA ILE A 221 16.48 10.78 -11.46
C ILE A 221 16.00 9.56 -10.69
N ILE A 222 16.94 8.74 -10.22
CA ILE A 222 16.69 7.66 -9.29
C ILE A 222 17.08 8.08 -7.87
N ILE A 223 16.16 7.88 -6.92
CA ILE A 223 16.42 7.96 -5.48
C ILE A 223 16.27 6.55 -4.90
N GLN A 224 17.37 5.94 -4.48
CA GLN A 224 17.38 4.64 -3.84
C GLN A 224 17.23 4.80 -2.34
N THR A 225 16.35 3.97 -1.77
CA THR A 225 15.94 4.05 -0.38
C THR A 225 15.79 2.67 0.23
N THR A 226 15.91 2.60 1.54
CA THR A 226 15.62 1.41 2.33
C THR A 226 14.53 1.70 3.34
N PHE A 227 13.67 0.70 3.59
CA PHE A 227 12.58 0.77 4.56
C PHE A 227 12.65 -0.38 5.56
N LYS A 228 12.32 -0.07 6.81
CA LYS A 228 12.09 -1.04 7.90
C LYS A 228 10.61 -1.10 8.22
N LEU A 229 10.09 -2.31 8.35
CA LEU A 229 8.68 -2.53 8.66
C LEU A 229 8.46 -2.82 10.14
N ARG A 230 7.31 -2.38 10.64
CA ARG A 230 6.94 -2.60 12.04
C ARG A 230 6.71 -4.09 12.29
N GLY A 231 7.54 -4.69 13.15
CA GLY A 231 7.49 -6.12 13.45
C GLY A 231 8.02 -7.02 12.32
N GLY A 232 8.52 -6.43 11.22
CA GLY A 232 9.24 -7.16 10.18
C GLY A 232 10.73 -7.30 10.52
N HIS A 233 11.37 -8.30 9.91
CA HIS A 233 12.81 -8.54 10.06
C HIS A 233 13.62 -8.12 8.83
N ASN A 234 12.95 -7.84 7.71
CA ASN A 234 13.58 -7.56 6.44
C ASN A 234 13.74 -6.04 6.22
N THR A 235 14.76 -5.70 5.44
CA THR A 235 14.94 -4.38 4.85
C THR A 235 14.42 -4.42 3.41
N TYR A 236 13.63 -3.42 3.03
CA TYR A 236 13.02 -3.34 1.69
C TYR A 236 13.66 -2.21 0.91
N TYR A 237 14.18 -2.52 -0.27
CA TYR A 237 14.84 -1.56 -1.15
C TYR A 237 13.84 -1.03 -2.17
N LYS A 238 13.82 0.29 -2.35
CA LYS A 238 12.94 0.95 -3.32
C LYS A 238 13.65 2.06 -4.05
N ASN A 239 13.40 2.09 -5.35
CA ASN A 239 13.88 3.09 -6.27
C ASN A 239 12.69 3.99 -6.62
N PHE A 240 12.79 5.27 -6.28
CA PHE A 240 11.83 6.28 -6.73
C PHE A 240 12.40 6.98 -7.95
N TYR A 241 11.65 6.98 -9.05
CA TYR A 241 12.05 7.62 -10.29
C TYR A 241 11.29 8.93 -10.48
N TYR A 242 12.02 10.02 -10.73
CA TYR A 242 11.48 11.36 -10.91
C TYR A 242 11.87 11.95 -12.25
N ASP A 243 11.01 12.77 -12.85
CA ASP A 243 11.38 13.57 -14.01
C ASP A 243 12.31 14.76 -13.63
N ARG A 244 12.74 15.53 -14.63
CA ARG A 244 13.57 16.74 -14.45
C ARG A 244 12.93 17.84 -13.58
N ASN A 245 11.61 17.78 -13.35
CA ASN A 245 10.87 18.73 -12.52
C ASN A 245 10.51 18.14 -11.14
N LEU A 246 11.06 16.98 -10.78
CA LEU A 246 10.79 16.24 -9.54
C LEU A 246 9.34 15.75 -9.43
N LYS A 247 8.68 15.45 -10.56
CA LYS A 247 7.43 14.70 -10.55
C LYS A 247 7.73 13.21 -10.50
N LEU A 248 7.16 12.51 -9.52
CA LEU A 248 7.29 11.05 -9.39
C LEU A 248 6.70 10.36 -10.64
N LEU A 249 7.52 9.54 -11.30
CA LEU A 249 7.19 8.75 -12.47
C LEU A 249 6.75 7.33 -12.07
N SER A 250 7.60 6.66 -11.30
CA SER A 250 7.40 5.25 -10.92
C SER A 250 8.12 4.92 -9.61
N ILE A 251 7.72 3.81 -9.00
CA ILE A 251 8.42 3.20 -7.86
C ILE A 251 8.80 1.78 -8.28
N GLY A 252 10.09 1.50 -8.31
CA GLY A 252 10.65 0.19 -8.66
C GLY A 252 11.25 -0.55 -7.47
N ASN A 253 11.44 -1.85 -7.64
CA ASN A 253 12.38 -2.62 -6.83
C ASN A 253 13.81 -2.34 -7.29
N GLN A 254 14.79 -2.57 -6.41
CA GLN A 254 16.20 -2.61 -6.80
C GLN A 254 16.51 -3.87 -7.61
#